data_AF-A0A973HLN2-F1
#
_entry.id   AF-A0A973HLN2-F1
#
_cell.length_a   1.000
_cell.length_b   1.000
_cell.length_c   1.000
_cell.angle_alpha   90.00
_cell.angle_beta   90.00
_cell.angle_gamma   90.00
#
_symmetry.space_group_name_H-M   'P 1'
#
loop_
_entity.id
_entity.type
_entity.pdbx_description
1 polymer ?
#
loop_
_entity_poly.entity_id
_entity_poly.type
_entity_poly.pdbx_seq_one_letter_code
_entity_poly.pdbx_strand_id
1 'polypeptide(L)'
;MNRYLHLVSIILILNSCASKPNPGQYSHGRTPHHRKNKNYKVVNKPAIISSELLDHVPGTAIPLSSYNQIRNPESIRAYHAGRYIDPSDSSIMYEETVLYRIEESSRWKPAATYTFTPPYSTESAYDKGTERSKELLSDLYLAKMAETNRIYEHSTESLKILNKAKQVTMDLMKRENKDNDALLKELAAAKIREKQLSDKLNILTNTLKKVISAEKKRQKIEQEYNKAYGE
;
A
#
# COMPACT_ATOMS: atom_id res chain seq x y z
N MET A 1 4.29 10.49 30.60
CA MET A 1 3.08 9.62 30.61
C MET A 1 2.80 9.21 29.16
N ASN A 2 3.34 8.07 28.73
CA ASN A 2 2.57 6.85 28.38
C ASN A 2 1.45 7.16 27.38
N ARG A 3 1.45 6.68 26.13
CA ARG A 3 1.71 5.30 25.70
C ARG A 3 2.22 5.23 24.24
N TYR A 4 3.34 4.54 24.04
CA TYR A 4 3.63 3.78 22.83
C TYR A 4 2.84 2.46 22.87
N LEU A 5 2.57 1.90 21.69
CA LEU A 5 2.38 0.48 21.32
C LEU A 5 1.14 0.26 20.44
N HIS A 6 1.42 -0.23 19.24
CA HIS A 6 0.71 -1.24 18.43
C HIS A 6 0.65 -0.80 16.95
N LEU A 7 0.96 -1.60 15.94
CA LEU A 7 1.61 -2.91 15.77
C LEU A 7 1.76 -3.04 14.25
N VAL A 8 2.91 -3.52 13.78
CA VAL A 8 3.04 -4.18 12.48
C VAL A 8 2.38 -5.56 12.58
N SER A 9 1.45 -5.91 11.68
CA SER A 9 1.39 -7.24 11.03
C SER A 9 0.13 -7.46 10.16
N ILE A 10 0.38 -7.66 8.87
CA ILE A 10 -0.02 -8.78 8.00
C ILE A 10 -1.39 -9.45 8.26
N ILE A 11 -2.25 -9.45 7.22
CA ILE A 11 -3.11 -10.60 6.88
C ILE A 11 -3.16 -10.77 5.34
N LEU A 12 -2.35 -11.68 4.82
CA LEU A 12 -2.62 -12.46 3.60
C LEU A 12 -3.27 -13.77 4.06
N ILE A 13 -4.49 -14.05 3.62
CA ILE A 13 -5.12 -15.36 3.84
C ILE A 13 -5.06 -16.15 2.53
N LEU A 14 -4.24 -17.21 2.59
CA LEU A 14 -4.30 -18.40 1.77
C LEU A 14 -5.63 -19.14 2.05
N ASN A 15 -6.30 -19.63 1.00
CA ASN A 15 -7.27 -20.71 1.15
C ASN A 15 -6.76 -21.93 0.39
N SER A 16 -6.42 -22.97 1.15
CA SER A 16 -6.19 -24.33 0.65
C SER A 16 -7.11 -25.30 1.41
N CYS A 17 -7.81 -26.13 0.64
CA CYS A 17 -8.39 -27.45 0.94
C CYS A 17 -9.24 -27.68 2.21
N ALA A 18 -10.52 -28.05 2.02
CA ALA A 18 -11.10 -29.27 2.60
C ALA A 18 -12.52 -29.60 2.06
N SER A 19 -12.57 -30.64 1.22
CA SER A 19 -13.53 -31.75 1.14
C SER A 19 -14.74 -31.85 2.12
N LYS A 20 -15.96 -31.81 1.54
CA LYS A 20 -17.20 -32.65 1.72
C LYS A 20 -17.85 -32.80 3.12
N PRO A 21 -19.14 -33.23 3.29
CA PRO A 21 -20.13 -33.75 2.33
C PRO A 21 -21.55 -33.12 2.36
N ASN A 22 -22.35 -33.52 1.38
CA ASN A 22 -23.79 -33.30 1.24
C ASN A 22 -24.59 -34.24 2.17
N PRO A 23 -25.71 -33.79 2.78
CA PRO A 23 -26.91 -34.62 2.72
C PRO A 23 -28.24 -33.83 2.63
N GLY A 24 -29.16 -34.36 1.81
CA GLY A 24 -30.53 -34.62 2.26
C GLY A 24 -31.55 -33.48 2.26
N GLN A 25 -32.29 -33.40 1.15
CA GLN A 25 -33.75 -33.19 1.02
C GLN A 25 -34.57 -33.03 2.31
N TYR A 26 -35.47 -32.02 2.37
CA TYR A 26 -36.88 -32.16 2.77
C TYR A 26 -37.72 -30.96 2.30
N SER A 27 -38.99 -31.25 2.07
CA SER A 27 -40.02 -30.54 1.29
C SER A 27 -40.96 -29.63 2.09
N HIS A 28 -41.57 -28.67 1.38
CA HIS A 28 -42.92 -28.07 1.53
C HIS A 28 -43.34 -27.36 2.82
N GLY A 29 -43.85 -26.12 2.67
CA GLY A 29 -44.86 -25.58 3.59
C GLY A 29 -45.06 -24.05 3.61
N ARG A 30 -46.05 -23.58 2.84
CA ARG A 30 -47.07 -22.54 3.15
C ARG A 30 -46.67 -21.15 3.69
N THR A 31 -47.11 -20.11 2.96
CA THR A 31 -47.47 -18.74 3.42
C THR A 31 -48.75 -18.79 4.30
N PRO A 32 -49.28 -17.73 4.98
CA PRO A 32 -49.15 -16.28 4.71
C PRO A 32 -49.24 -15.28 5.92
N HIS A 33 -49.14 -13.98 5.57
CA HIS A 33 -49.74 -12.78 6.18
C HIS A 33 -49.04 -11.93 7.28
N HIS A 34 -48.75 -10.68 6.85
CA HIS A 34 -49.11 -9.41 7.50
C HIS A 34 -48.23 -8.83 8.63
N ARG A 35 -47.39 -7.83 8.30
CA ARG A 35 -47.35 -6.55 9.03
C ARG A 35 -46.59 -5.45 8.28
N LYS A 36 -47.16 -4.24 8.33
CA LYS A 36 -46.69 -3.00 7.71
C LYS A 36 -45.57 -2.32 8.51
N ASN A 37 -44.72 -1.61 7.76
CA ASN A 37 -43.97 -0.40 8.08
C ASN A 37 -42.92 -0.41 9.21
N LYS A 38 -41.65 -0.33 8.81
CA LYS A 38 -40.74 0.74 9.26
C LYS A 38 -39.90 1.24 8.07
N ASN A 39 -39.95 2.54 7.81
CA ASN A 39 -39.05 3.25 6.91
C ASN A 39 -37.62 3.16 7.47
N TYR A 40 -36.77 2.36 6.84
CA TYR A 40 -35.33 2.50 6.91
C TYR A 40 -34.86 2.83 5.51
N LYS A 41 -34.16 3.96 5.40
CA LYS A 41 -33.47 4.41 4.21
C LYS A 41 -32.44 3.34 3.86
N VAL A 42 -32.79 2.44 2.94
CA VAL A 42 -31.84 1.47 2.37
C VAL A 42 -30.84 2.31 1.58
N VAL A 43 -29.68 2.55 2.19
CA VAL A 43 -28.49 2.92 1.43
C VAL A 43 -28.30 1.80 0.43
N ASN A 44 -28.42 2.11 -0.86
CA ASN A 44 -28.09 1.18 -1.93
C ASN A 44 -26.68 0.65 -1.66
N LYS A 45 -26.56 -0.57 -1.14
CA LYS A 45 -25.35 -1.35 -1.35
C LYS A 45 -25.17 -1.39 -2.86
N PRO A 46 -23.99 -1.10 -3.42
CA PRO A 46 -23.76 -1.36 -4.83
C PRO A 46 -24.13 -2.83 -5.04
N ALA A 47 -24.99 -3.08 -6.02
CA ALA A 47 -25.27 -4.44 -6.44
C ALA A 47 -23.90 -5.10 -6.64
N ILE A 48 -23.63 -6.15 -5.86
CA ILE A 48 -22.59 -7.10 -6.24
C ILE A 48 -23.16 -7.68 -7.52
N ILE A 49 -22.70 -7.15 -8.65
CA ILE A 49 -22.98 -7.70 -9.97
C ILE A 49 -22.47 -9.13 -9.86
N SER A 50 -23.41 -10.06 -9.73
CA SER A 50 -23.12 -11.47 -9.86
C SER A 50 -22.56 -11.62 -11.27
N SER A 51 -21.29 -11.96 -11.37
CA SER A 51 -20.52 -12.09 -12.62
C SER A 51 -21.00 -13.26 -13.50
N GLU A 52 -22.24 -13.69 -13.36
CA GLU A 52 -22.77 -14.90 -13.98
C GLU A 52 -23.28 -14.69 -15.42
N LEU A 53 -23.24 -13.46 -15.96
CA LEU A 53 -23.67 -13.17 -17.34
C LEU A 53 -22.70 -12.23 -18.06
N LEU A 54 -21.40 -12.53 -17.99
CA LEU A 54 -20.52 -12.18 -19.10
C LEU A 54 -20.61 -13.31 -20.10
N ASP A 55 -21.37 -13.06 -21.17
CA ASP A 55 -21.52 -13.95 -22.30
C ASP A 55 -20.18 -14.59 -22.66
N HIS A 56 -20.19 -15.91 -22.69
CA HIS A 56 -19.09 -16.76 -23.07
C HIS A 56 -18.66 -16.40 -24.51
N VAL A 57 -17.75 -15.43 -24.63
CA VAL A 57 -17.07 -15.17 -25.90
C VAL A 57 -16.10 -16.34 -26.11
N PRO A 58 -16.32 -17.19 -27.13
CA PRO A 58 -15.43 -18.32 -27.39
C PRO A 58 -14.01 -17.81 -27.59
N GLY A 59 -13.06 -18.37 -26.84
CA GLY A 59 -11.65 -17.96 -26.83
C GLY A 59 -11.24 -16.99 -25.71
N THR A 60 -12.18 -16.45 -24.93
CA THR A 60 -11.86 -15.53 -23.83
C THR A 60 -11.61 -16.24 -22.50
N ALA A 61 -12.22 -17.42 -22.30
CA ALA A 61 -12.00 -18.27 -21.13
C ALA A 61 -11.49 -19.65 -21.56
N ILE A 62 -10.17 -19.84 -21.49
CA ILE A 62 -9.55 -21.15 -21.66
C ILE A 62 -9.64 -21.89 -20.32
N PRO A 63 -10.18 -23.12 -20.27
CA PRO A 63 -10.21 -23.89 -19.02
C PRO A 63 -8.79 -24.16 -18.53
N LEU A 64 -8.57 -24.04 -17.21
CA LEU A 64 -7.24 -24.14 -16.59
C LEU A 64 -6.50 -25.45 -16.97
N SER A 65 -7.26 -26.53 -17.16
CA SER A 65 -6.76 -27.84 -17.62
C SER A 65 -6.11 -27.82 -19.01
N SER A 66 -6.53 -26.90 -19.89
CA SER A 66 -6.06 -26.79 -21.27
C SER A 66 -4.99 -25.71 -21.45
N TYR A 67 -4.64 -24.96 -20.40
CA TYR A 67 -3.65 -23.88 -20.48
C TYR A 67 -2.26 -24.39 -20.91
N ASN A 68 -1.86 -25.54 -20.35
CA ASN A 68 -0.60 -26.21 -20.67
C ASN A 68 -0.56 -26.78 -22.10
N GLN A 69 -1.70 -26.93 -22.79
CA GLN A 69 -1.75 -27.41 -24.18
C GLN A 69 -1.55 -26.27 -25.18
N ILE A 70 -1.86 -25.04 -24.77
CA ILE A 70 -1.91 -23.86 -25.66
C ILE A 70 -0.66 -22.98 -25.47
N ARG A 71 -0.10 -22.95 -24.26
CA ARG A 71 1.06 -22.12 -23.90
C ARG A 71 2.00 -22.91 -23.00
N ASN A 72 3.31 -22.64 -23.12
CA ASN A 72 4.27 -23.09 -22.13
C ASN A 72 4.19 -22.17 -20.90
N PRO A 73 4.06 -22.69 -19.67
CA PRO A 73 4.04 -21.84 -18.47
C PRO A 73 5.37 -21.10 -18.32
N GLU A 74 5.34 -19.96 -17.62
CA GLU A 74 6.56 -19.28 -17.21
C GLU A 74 7.26 -20.06 -16.10
N SER A 75 8.60 -20.09 -16.16
CA SER A 75 9.42 -20.66 -15.09
C SER A 75 9.97 -19.52 -14.25
N ILE A 76 9.48 -19.40 -13.01
CA ILE A 76 9.93 -18.37 -12.05
C ILE A 76 10.81 -19.05 -11.00
N ARG A 77 12.00 -18.49 -10.77
CA ARG A 77 12.91 -18.95 -9.71
C ARG A 77 13.17 -17.84 -8.71
N ALA A 78 13.15 -18.21 -7.43
CA ALA A 78 13.53 -17.35 -6.32
C ALA A 78 15.05 -17.44 -6.11
N TYR A 79 15.71 -16.30 -6.05
CA TYR A 79 17.12 -16.14 -5.73
C TYR A 79 17.24 -15.37 -4.42
N HIS A 80 17.94 -15.96 -3.46
CA HIS A 80 18.20 -15.33 -2.17
C HIS A 80 19.44 -14.45 -2.31
N ALA A 81 19.27 -13.14 -2.26
CA ALA A 81 20.36 -12.21 -2.06
C ALA A 81 20.60 -12.11 -0.54
N GLY A 82 21.70 -12.70 -0.07
CA GLY A 82 22.08 -12.65 1.34
C GLY A 82 22.28 -11.22 1.86
N ARG A 83 22.46 -11.09 3.17
CA ARG A 83 22.80 -9.79 3.78
C ARG A 83 24.08 -9.25 3.15
N TYR A 84 24.08 -7.97 2.80
CA TYR A 84 25.26 -7.29 2.27
C TYR A 84 25.41 -5.92 2.90
N ILE A 85 26.67 -5.49 3.04
CA ILE A 85 27.03 -4.16 3.53
C ILE A 85 27.15 -3.23 2.32
N ASP A 86 26.60 -2.03 2.42
CA ASP A 86 26.68 -1.05 1.32
C ASP A 86 28.15 -0.74 1.00
N PRO A 87 28.60 -0.90 -0.27
CA PRO A 87 29.98 -0.57 -0.65
C PRO A 87 30.34 0.90 -0.44
N SER A 88 29.35 1.79 -0.44
CA SER A 88 29.56 3.24 -0.25
C SER A 88 29.53 3.64 1.22
N ASP A 89 28.84 2.87 2.07
CA ASP A 89 28.69 3.15 3.50
C ASP A 89 28.67 1.86 4.35
N SER A 90 29.79 1.58 5.01
CA SER A 90 29.93 0.40 5.86
C SER A 90 29.02 0.35 7.09
N SER A 91 28.35 1.45 7.45
CA SER A 91 27.41 1.50 8.57
C SER A 91 26.02 0.98 8.23
N ILE A 92 25.74 0.77 6.94
CA ILE A 92 24.44 0.32 6.44
C ILE A 92 24.56 -1.15 5.98
N MET A 93 23.73 -2.01 6.57
CA MET A 93 23.60 -3.42 6.18
C MET A 93 22.18 -3.64 5.64
N TYR A 94 22.08 -4.13 4.41
CA TYR A 94 20.82 -4.55 3.82
C TYR A 94 20.49 -5.98 4.24
N GLU A 95 19.23 -6.22 4.59
CA GLU A 95 18.72 -7.52 4.98
C GLU A 95 18.57 -8.47 3.78
N GLU A 96 18.51 -9.77 4.06
CA GLU A 96 18.32 -10.79 3.03
C GLU A 96 17.03 -10.52 2.24
N THR A 97 17.16 -10.44 0.91
CA THR A 97 16.06 -10.14 0.00
C THR A 97 15.87 -11.27 -1.00
N VAL A 98 14.62 -11.64 -1.27
CA VAL A 98 14.28 -12.65 -2.28
C VAL A 98 13.98 -11.97 -3.60
N LEU A 99 14.76 -12.28 -4.63
CA LEU A 99 14.58 -11.81 -5.99
C LEU A 99 13.90 -12.90 -6.83
N TYR A 100 12.77 -12.58 -7.43
CA TYR A 100 12.10 -13.47 -8.36
C TYR A 100 12.56 -13.14 -9.78
N ARG A 101 13.09 -14.14 -10.49
CA ARG A 101 13.48 -14.01 -11.89
C ARG A 101 12.69 -15.00 -12.75
N ILE A 102 12.27 -14.52 -13.91
CA ILE A 102 11.68 -15.35 -14.96
C ILE A 102 12.84 -15.99 -15.71
N GLU A 103 13.06 -17.30 -15.55
CA GLU A 103 14.07 -18.07 -16.27
C GLU A 103 13.61 -18.38 -17.69
N GLU A 104 12.33 -18.72 -17.85
CA GLU A 104 11.73 -19.01 -19.14
C GLU A 104 10.44 -18.20 -19.29
N SER A 105 10.41 -17.37 -20.33
CA SER A 105 9.24 -16.57 -20.66
C SER A 105 8.15 -17.46 -21.26
N SER A 106 6.91 -17.13 -20.92
CA SER A 106 5.79 -17.95 -21.34
C SER A 106 5.49 -17.69 -22.83
N ARG A 107 5.60 -18.74 -23.63
CA ARG A 107 5.46 -18.70 -25.10
C ARG A 107 4.27 -19.54 -25.56
N TRP A 108 3.55 -19.06 -26.57
CA TRP A 108 2.49 -19.83 -27.22
C TRP A 108 3.09 -21.08 -27.87
N LYS A 109 2.43 -22.23 -27.69
CA LYS A 109 2.79 -23.43 -28.43
C LYS A 109 2.32 -23.19 -29.87
N PRO A 110 3.19 -23.29 -30.89
CA PRO A 110 2.73 -23.22 -32.26
C PRO A 110 1.74 -24.38 -32.47
N ALA A 111 0.60 -24.08 -33.09
CA ALA A 111 -0.35 -25.12 -33.48
C ALA A 111 0.43 -26.20 -34.26
N ALA A 112 0.12 -27.48 -33.98
CA ALA A 112 0.75 -28.60 -34.67
C ALA A 112 0.77 -28.32 -36.16
N THR A 113 1.92 -28.48 -36.80
CA THR A 113 2.14 -28.21 -38.23
C THR A 113 0.99 -28.80 -39.02
N TYR A 114 0.08 -27.93 -39.46
CA TYR A 114 -0.99 -28.35 -40.35
C TYR A 114 -0.29 -28.87 -41.59
N THR A 115 -0.44 -30.16 -41.89
CA THR A 115 -0.02 -30.71 -43.17
C THR A 115 -0.92 -30.05 -44.22
N PHE A 116 -0.42 -28.96 -44.79
CA PHE A 116 -1.07 -28.27 -45.88
C PHE A 116 -1.07 -29.21 -47.07
N THR A 117 -2.17 -29.91 -47.29
CA THR A 117 -2.50 -30.45 -48.61
C THR A 117 -2.99 -29.27 -49.44
N PRO A 118 -2.20 -28.75 -50.40
CA PRO A 118 -2.68 -27.69 -51.27
C PRO A 118 -3.93 -28.16 -52.01
N PRO A 119 -5.04 -27.41 -51.98
CA PRO A 119 -6.12 -27.67 -52.91
C PRO A 119 -5.60 -27.34 -54.31
N TYR A 120 -5.55 -28.34 -55.18
CA TYR A 120 -5.34 -28.12 -56.60
C TYR A 120 -6.59 -27.42 -57.13
N SER A 121 -6.53 -26.10 -57.32
CA SER A 121 -7.49 -25.38 -58.15
C SER A 121 -6.77 -24.26 -58.88
N THR A 122 -6.56 -24.49 -60.17
CA THR A 122 -6.29 -23.47 -61.17
C THR A 122 -7.50 -22.54 -61.25
N GLU A 123 -7.47 -21.41 -60.56
CA GLU A 123 -8.19 -20.20 -60.98
C GLU A 123 -7.68 -18.99 -60.20
N SER A 124 -7.05 -18.09 -60.94
CA SER A 124 -6.58 -16.80 -60.48
C SER A 124 -7.78 -15.94 -60.08
N ALA A 125 -8.08 -15.89 -58.78
CA ALA A 125 -9.01 -14.90 -58.21
C ALA A 125 -8.33 -13.52 -58.13
N TYR A 126 -8.05 -12.94 -59.29
CA TYR A 126 -7.80 -11.50 -59.44
C TYR A 126 -9.14 -10.85 -59.78
N ASP A 127 -10.02 -10.63 -58.79
CA ASP A 127 -11.23 -9.84 -59.04
C ASP A 127 -11.76 -9.13 -57.77
N LYS A 128 -11.95 -7.81 -57.89
CA LYS A 128 -12.79 -6.88 -57.08
C LYS A 128 -12.49 -6.63 -55.60
N GLY A 129 -11.24 -6.29 -55.24
CA GLY A 129 -10.90 -5.76 -53.91
C GLY A 129 -10.34 -4.33 -53.85
N THR A 130 -10.14 -3.67 -55.00
CA THR A 130 -9.07 -2.67 -55.16
C THR A 130 -9.42 -1.23 -54.76
N GLU A 131 -10.69 -0.88 -54.56
CA GLU A 131 -11.09 0.47 -54.12
C GLU A 131 -11.41 0.53 -52.63
N ARG A 132 -12.23 -0.40 -52.11
CA ARG A 132 -12.56 -0.49 -50.68
C ARG A 132 -11.34 -0.75 -49.79
N SER A 133 -10.31 -1.42 -50.32
CA SER A 133 -9.02 -1.62 -49.65
C SER A 133 -8.16 -0.35 -49.60
N LYS A 134 -8.27 0.53 -50.61
CA LYS A 134 -7.55 1.81 -50.62
C LYS A 134 -8.17 2.81 -49.66
N GLU A 135 -9.51 2.88 -49.60
CA GLU A 135 -10.25 3.70 -48.62
C GLU A 135 -9.96 3.23 -47.19
N LEU A 136 -10.01 1.92 -46.93
CA LEU A 136 -9.67 1.36 -45.62
C LEU A 136 -8.22 1.66 -45.22
N LEU A 137 -7.30 1.66 -46.18
CA LEU A 137 -5.89 2.00 -45.94
C LEU A 137 -5.71 3.48 -45.60
N SER A 138 -6.41 4.39 -46.28
CA SER A 138 -6.37 5.83 -45.96
C SER A 138 -6.99 6.14 -44.59
N ASP A 139 -8.10 5.48 -44.24
CA ASP A 139 -8.74 5.65 -42.93
C ASP A 139 -7.84 5.15 -41.80
N LEU A 140 -7.18 4.01 -42.00
CA LEU A 140 -6.21 3.46 -41.05
C LEU A 140 -5.01 4.40 -40.88
N TYR A 141 -4.54 5.03 -41.95
CA TYR A 141 -3.47 6.03 -41.89
C TYR A 141 -3.89 7.26 -41.08
N LEU A 142 -5.09 7.81 -41.32
CA LEU A 142 -5.62 8.96 -40.56
C LEU A 142 -5.82 8.61 -39.09
N ALA A 143 -6.38 7.44 -38.79
CA ALA A 143 -6.57 6.97 -37.41
C ALA A 143 -5.22 6.82 -36.69
N LYS A 144 -4.19 6.29 -37.37
CA LYS A 144 -2.84 6.18 -36.81
C LYS A 144 -2.22 7.55 -36.53
N MET A 145 -2.38 8.52 -37.42
CA MET A 145 -1.89 9.89 -37.23
C MET A 145 -2.60 10.59 -36.06
N ALA A 146 -3.92 10.43 -35.95
CA ALA A 146 -4.69 10.97 -34.84
C ALA A 146 -4.24 10.37 -33.49
N GLU A 147 -3.97 9.06 -33.46
CA GLU A 147 -3.49 8.40 -32.25
C GLU A 147 -2.07 8.85 -31.86
N THR A 148 -1.17 9.02 -32.82
CA THR A 148 0.18 9.55 -32.53
C THR A 148 0.13 10.97 -31.95
N ASN A 149 -0.78 11.81 -32.45
CA ASN A 149 -0.95 13.17 -31.93
C ASN A 149 -1.49 13.15 -30.49
N ARG A 150 -2.46 12.28 -30.19
CA ARG A 150 -2.97 12.08 -28.82
C ARG A 150 -1.90 11.61 -27.85
N ILE A 151 -1.08 10.64 -28.25
CA ILE A 151 0.04 10.15 -27.44
C ILE A 151 1.02 11.28 -27.15
N TYR A 152 1.33 12.10 -28.16
CA TYR A 152 2.23 13.24 -28.00
C TYR A 152 1.66 14.27 -27.02
N GLU A 153 0.41 14.69 -27.22
CA GLU A 153 -0.29 15.62 -26.34
C GLU A 153 -0.29 15.12 -24.89
N HIS A 154 -0.72 13.88 -24.67
CA HIS A 154 -0.75 13.24 -23.35
C HIS A 154 0.65 13.19 -22.71
N SER A 155 1.70 12.89 -23.49
CA SER A 155 3.09 12.90 -23.02
C SER A 155 3.50 14.31 -22.56
N THR A 156 3.20 15.34 -23.33
CA THR A 156 3.54 16.72 -22.94
C THR A 156 2.78 17.19 -21.70
N GLU A 157 1.52 16.80 -21.54
CA GLU A 157 0.73 17.09 -20.35
C GLU A 157 1.27 16.36 -19.13
N SER A 158 1.62 15.09 -19.28
CA SER A 158 2.25 14.28 -18.22
C SER A 158 3.55 14.93 -17.72
N LEU A 159 4.38 15.45 -18.63
CA LEU A 159 5.59 16.19 -18.26
C LEU A 159 5.30 17.48 -17.50
N LYS A 160 4.26 18.24 -17.89
CA LYS A 160 3.84 19.44 -17.16
C LYS A 160 3.38 19.10 -15.74
N ILE A 161 2.61 18.01 -15.58
CA ILE A 161 2.15 17.54 -14.27
C ILE A 161 3.35 17.13 -13.42
N LEU A 162 4.29 16.36 -13.97
CA LEU A 162 5.50 15.93 -13.26
C LEU A 162 6.33 17.11 -12.78
N ASN A 163 6.53 18.12 -13.62
CA ASN A 163 7.27 19.32 -13.24
C ASN A 163 6.58 20.12 -12.12
N LYS A 164 5.24 20.22 -12.16
CA LYS A 164 4.48 20.84 -11.07
C LYS A 164 4.59 20.03 -9.78
N ALA A 165 4.45 18.71 -9.84
CA ALA A 165 4.61 17.84 -8.69
C ALA A 165 6.02 17.99 -8.07
N LYS A 166 7.06 18.05 -8.91
CA LYS A 166 8.43 18.30 -8.47
C LYS A 166 8.58 19.64 -7.72
N GLN A 167 8.00 20.71 -8.24
CA GLN A 167 8.02 22.02 -7.56
C GLN A 167 7.32 21.96 -6.20
N VAL A 168 6.14 21.34 -6.12
CA VAL A 168 5.40 21.16 -4.86
C VAL A 168 6.23 20.38 -3.85
N THR A 169 6.88 19.29 -4.25
CA THR A 169 7.74 18.51 -3.33
C THR A 169 8.93 19.31 -2.82
N MET A 170 9.56 20.14 -3.64
CA MET A 170 10.65 21.02 -3.22
C MET A 170 10.17 22.08 -2.21
N ASP A 171 8.99 22.65 -2.43
CA ASP A 171 8.43 23.64 -1.52
C ASP A 171 8.01 23.03 -0.18
N LEU A 172 7.50 21.81 -0.18
CA LEU A 172 7.24 21.04 1.06
C LEU A 172 8.53 20.78 1.82
N MET A 173 9.58 20.30 1.15
CA MET A 173 10.88 20.04 1.77
C MET A 173 11.46 21.32 2.42
N LYS A 174 11.32 22.48 1.77
CA LYS A 174 11.75 23.76 2.34
C LYS A 174 10.96 24.15 3.58
N ARG A 175 9.66 23.84 3.65
CA ARG A 175 8.82 24.10 4.82
C ARG A 175 9.21 23.18 5.97
N GLU A 176 9.34 21.88 5.71
CA GLU A 176 9.78 20.90 6.72
C GLU A 176 11.14 21.28 7.33
N ASN A 177 12.09 21.73 6.52
CA ASN A 177 13.38 22.18 7.04
C ASN A 177 13.25 23.42 7.94
N LYS A 178 12.40 24.39 7.59
CA LYS A 178 12.14 25.56 8.45
C LYS A 178 11.46 25.17 9.76
N ASP A 179 10.52 24.24 9.70
CA ASP A 179 9.81 23.76 10.89
C ASP A 179 10.76 22.98 11.80
N ASN A 180 11.65 22.15 11.24
CA ASN A 180 12.71 21.46 11.98
C ASN A 180 13.65 22.45 12.69
N ASP A 181 14.07 23.52 12.01
CA ASP A 181 14.90 24.58 12.62
C ASP A 181 14.16 25.29 13.77
N ALA A 182 12.86 25.54 13.63
CA ALA A 182 12.04 26.14 14.69
C ALA A 182 11.93 25.20 15.90
N LEU A 183 11.65 23.91 15.67
CA LEU A 183 11.57 22.89 16.72
C LEU A 183 12.90 22.73 17.47
N LEU A 184 14.04 22.78 16.76
CA LEU A 184 15.36 22.73 17.41
C LEU A 184 15.60 23.93 18.33
N LYS A 185 15.17 25.13 17.93
CA LYS A 185 15.25 26.33 18.76
C LYS A 185 14.35 26.24 19.99
N GLU A 186 13.13 25.74 19.83
CA GLU A 186 12.20 25.53 20.94
C GLU A 186 12.73 24.48 21.93
N LEU A 187 13.31 23.40 21.43
CA LEU A 187 13.94 22.35 22.25
C LEU A 187 15.12 22.92 23.05
N ALA A 188 15.95 23.76 22.43
CA ALA A 188 17.05 24.43 23.12
C ALA A 188 16.52 25.37 24.24
N ALA A 189 15.49 26.16 23.95
CA ALA A 189 14.87 27.04 24.94
C ALA A 189 14.23 26.26 26.10
N ALA A 190 13.56 25.14 25.82
CA ALA A 190 12.97 24.26 26.83
C ALA A 190 14.03 23.67 27.77
N LYS A 191 15.17 23.20 27.22
CA LYS A 191 16.30 22.70 28.02
C LYS A 191 16.87 23.76 28.95
N ILE A 192 16.96 25.01 28.49
CA ILE A 192 17.41 26.13 29.34
C ILE A 192 16.43 26.35 30.50
N ARG A 193 15.12 26.34 30.23
CA ARG A 193 14.09 26.49 31.28
C ARG A 193 14.14 25.35 32.29
N GLU A 194 14.32 24.11 31.83
CA GLU A 194 14.46 22.94 32.69
C GLU A 194 15.66 23.09 33.65
N LYS A 195 16.80 23.52 33.12
CA LYS A 195 17.99 23.82 33.95
C LYS A 195 17.69 24.88 35.01
N GLN A 196 17.06 25.99 34.62
CA GLN A 196 16.69 27.05 35.55
C GLN A 196 15.74 26.57 36.66
N LEU A 197 14.78 25.70 36.33
CA LEU A 197 13.87 25.11 37.30
C LEU A 197 14.59 24.16 38.26
N SER A 198 15.52 23.35 37.74
CA SER A 198 16.37 22.48 38.54
C SER A 198 17.22 23.30 39.54
N ASP A 199 17.85 24.38 39.08
CA ASP A 199 18.64 25.26 39.92
C ASP A 199 17.79 25.90 41.04
N LYS A 200 16.58 26.37 40.71
CA LYS A 200 15.63 26.90 41.70
C LYS A 200 15.21 25.85 42.73
N LEU A 201 14.93 24.62 42.30
CA LEU A 201 14.59 23.51 43.21
C LEU A 201 15.74 23.19 44.16
N ASN A 202 16.99 23.21 43.67
CA ASN A 202 18.17 22.99 44.51
C ASN A 202 18.33 24.09 45.56
N ILE A 203 18.14 25.35 45.17
CA ILE A 203 18.16 26.49 46.10
C ILE A 203 17.06 26.31 47.17
N LEU A 204 15.83 26.04 46.77
CA LEU A 204 14.70 25.84 47.68
C LEU A 204 14.92 24.65 48.64
N THR A 205 15.49 23.56 48.13
CA THR A 205 15.82 22.39 48.96
C THR A 205 16.87 22.74 50.01
N ASN A 206 17.88 23.53 49.64
CA ASN A 206 18.92 23.97 50.56
C ASN A 206 18.40 24.97 51.61
N THR A 207 17.52 25.90 51.22
CA THR A 207 16.88 26.81 52.19
C THR A 207 16.00 26.04 53.16
N LEU A 208 15.22 25.07 52.68
CA LEU A 208 14.38 24.22 53.53
C LEU A 208 15.23 23.43 54.53
N LYS A 209 16.35 22.83 54.10
CA LYS A 209 17.29 22.14 55.00
C LYS A 209 17.81 23.07 56.11
N LYS A 210 18.14 24.32 55.78
CA LYS A 210 18.58 25.33 56.76
C LYS A 210 17.47 25.64 57.76
N VAL A 211 16.24 25.89 57.30
CA VAL A 211 15.09 26.16 58.17
C VAL A 211 14.82 24.99 59.11
N ILE A 212 14.80 23.74 58.59
CA ILE A 212 14.62 22.54 59.42
C ILE A 212 15.73 22.44 60.49
N SER A 213 16.99 22.73 60.13
CA SER A 213 18.09 22.70 61.09
C SER A 213 17.96 23.79 62.16
N ALA A 214 17.46 24.97 61.82
CA ALA A 214 17.21 26.05 62.76
C ALA A 214 16.05 25.71 63.70
N GLU A 215 14.99 25.10 63.17
CA GLU A 215 13.83 24.69 63.96
C GLU A 215 14.19 23.58 64.95
N LYS A 216 14.98 22.58 64.53
CA LYS A 216 15.51 21.57 65.45
C LYS A 216 16.35 22.17 66.59
N LYS A 217 17.14 23.22 66.29
CA LYS A 217 17.90 23.94 67.32
C LYS A 217 16.99 24.69 68.28
N ARG A 218 15.96 25.38 67.77
CA ARG A 218 14.94 26.06 68.59
C ARG A 218 14.24 25.08 69.54
N GLN A 219 13.76 23.96 69.01
CA GLN A 219 13.11 22.90 69.81
C GLN A 219 14.03 22.36 70.91
N LYS A 220 15.32 22.18 70.62
CA LYS A 220 16.29 21.73 71.63
C LYS A 220 16.45 22.75 72.76
N ILE A 221 16.56 24.05 72.43
CA ILE A 221 16.65 25.12 73.43
C ILE A 221 15.37 25.17 74.28
N GLU A 222 14.20 25.05 73.67
CA GLU A 222 12.91 25.03 74.36
C GLU A 222 12.79 23.82 75.32
N GLN A 223 13.26 22.65 74.89
CA GLN A 223 13.35 21.46 75.75
C GLN A 223 14.30 21.67 76.94
N GLU A 224 15.47 22.27 76.71
CA GLU A 224 16.44 22.58 77.77
C GLU A 224 15.86 23.62 78.76
N TYR A 225 15.15 24.63 78.26
CA TYR A 225 14.46 25.63 79.07
C TYR A 225 13.37 25.00 79.95
N ASN A 226 12.46 24.22 79.35
CA ASN A 226 11.39 23.53 80.08
C ASN A 226 11.96 22.55 81.11
N LYS A 227 13.10 21.92 80.84
CA LYS A 227 13.77 21.04 81.82
C LYS A 227 14.38 21.81 83.00
N ALA A 228 14.87 23.02 82.77
CA ALA A 228 15.53 23.83 83.79
C ALA A 228 14.54 24.64 84.66
N TYR A 229 13.41 25.04 84.10
CA TYR A 229 12.47 26.00 84.72
C TYR A 229 10.99 25.58 84.67
N GLY A 230 10.65 24.46 84.03
CA GLY A 230 9.30 23.91 84.09
C GLY A 230 9.09 23.21 85.42
N GLU A 231 8.12 23.69 86.20
CA GLU A 231 7.60 23.06 87.43
C GLU A 231 7.00 21.67 87.15
#